data_AF-A0A963XJA4-F1
#
_entry.id   AF-A0A963XJA4-F1
#
_cell.length_a   1.000
_cell.length_b   1.000
_cell.length_c   1.000
_cell.angle_alpha   90.00
_cell.angle_beta   90.00
_cell.angle_gamma   90.00
#
_symmetry.space_group_name_H-M   'P 1'
#
loop_
_entity.id
_entity.type
_entity.pdbx_description
1 polymer ?
#
loop_
_entity_poly.entity_id
_entity_poly.type
_entity_poly.pdbx_seq_one_letter_code
_entity_poly.pdbx_strand_id
1 'polypeptide(L)'
;MMRYPDGPGHRNVDTSMAAADAMAPKLGRLQRMAAAAIRDAGADGLTADELAARLDLDRASIQPRTSELKRKGIIRDSGRRRRNVSGKAAIVWIEAA
;
A
#
# COMPACT_ATOMS: atom_id res chain seq x y z
N MET A 1 3.85 -28.54 -21.44
CA MET A 1 4.32 -27.15 -21.17
C MET A 1 3.10 -26.23 -21.21
N MET A 2 2.42 -26.06 -20.07
CA MET A 2 1.16 -25.28 -20.02
C MET A 2 1.49 -23.83 -19.65
N ARG A 3 1.45 -22.93 -20.63
CA ARG A 3 1.61 -21.49 -20.45
C ARG A 3 0.23 -20.93 -20.09
N TYR A 4 -0.03 -20.85 -18.79
CA TYR A 4 -1.25 -20.24 -18.25
C TYR A 4 -1.07 -18.72 -18.20
N PRO A 5 -1.98 -17.91 -18.76
CA PRO A 5 -2.01 -16.47 -18.55
C PRO A 5 -3.01 -16.15 -17.43
N ASP A 6 -2.64 -16.34 -16.17
CA ASP A 6 -3.47 -15.87 -15.05
C ASP A 6 -3.09 -14.43 -14.68
N GLY A 7 -3.44 -13.50 -15.58
CA GLY A 7 -3.63 -12.12 -15.17
C GLY A 7 -5.01 -12.01 -14.52
N PRO A 8 -5.14 -11.74 -13.20
CA PRO A 8 -6.45 -11.43 -12.65
C PRO A 8 -6.93 -10.11 -13.29
N GLY A 9 -7.97 -10.24 -14.09
CA GLY A 9 -8.71 -9.15 -14.72
C GLY A 9 -9.12 -8.11 -13.68
N HIS A 10 -8.63 -6.91 -13.93
CA HIS A 10 -9.01 -5.64 -13.32
C HIS A 10 -10.54 -5.47 -13.29
N ARG A 11 -11.19 -5.61 -12.11
CA ARG A 11 -12.61 -5.26 -11.93
C ARG A 11 -13.07 -5.00 -10.48
N ASN A 12 -12.18 -4.55 -9.58
CA ASN A 12 -12.61 -4.02 -8.28
C ASN A 12 -12.28 -2.52 -8.08
N VAL A 13 -11.64 -1.86 -9.05
CA VAL A 13 -11.17 -0.47 -8.93
C VAL A 13 -12.20 0.53 -8.41
N ASP A 14 -13.48 0.40 -8.76
CA ASP A 14 -14.51 1.32 -8.29
C ASP A 14 -14.84 1.16 -6.79
N THR A 15 -14.74 -0.05 -6.24
CA THR A 15 -15.15 -0.32 -4.85
C THR A 15 -14.10 0.07 -3.83
N SER A 16 -12.81 -0.16 -4.11
CA SER A 16 -11.75 0.28 -3.20
C SER A 16 -11.53 1.77 -3.19
N MET A 17 -11.63 2.45 -4.35
CA MET A 17 -11.50 3.91 -4.42
C MET A 17 -12.62 4.58 -3.63
N ALA A 18 -13.88 4.17 -3.86
CA ALA A 18 -15.02 4.70 -3.12
C ALA A 18 -14.92 4.37 -1.60
N ALA A 19 -14.45 3.18 -1.24
CA ALA A 19 -14.25 2.82 0.16
C ALA A 19 -13.10 3.61 0.82
N ALA A 20 -12.00 3.83 0.12
CA ALA A 20 -10.86 4.60 0.58
C ALA A 20 -11.24 6.08 0.77
N ASP A 21 -11.97 6.67 -0.17
CA ASP A 21 -12.46 8.05 -0.06
C ASP A 21 -13.52 8.19 1.03
N ALA A 22 -14.42 7.21 1.21
CA ALA A 22 -15.37 7.19 2.33
C ALA A 22 -14.68 7.03 3.70
N MET A 23 -13.54 6.33 3.76
CA MET A 23 -12.73 6.15 4.96
C MET A 23 -11.81 7.34 5.23
N ALA A 24 -11.43 8.11 4.21
CA ALA A 24 -10.51 9.25 4.31
C ALA A 24 -10.83 10.25 5.45
N PRO A 25 -12.09 10.67 5.70
CA PRO A 25 -12.39 11.57 6.81
C PRO A 25 -12.17 10.96 8.20
N LYS A 26 -12.15 9.61 8.31
CA LYS A 26 -11.90 8.88 9.57
C LYS A 26 -10.43 8.53 9.79
N LEU A 27 -9.56 8.85 8.83
CA LEU A 27 -8.13 8.58 8.93
C LEU A 27 -7.39 9.72 9.63
N GLY A 28 -6.50 9.35 10.55
CA GLY A 28 -5.53 10.30 11.11
C GLY A 28 -4.62 10.87 10.03
N ARG A 29 -3.98 12.02 10.31
CA ARG A 29 -3.10 12.72 9.35
C ARG A 29 -2.08 11.79 8.68
N LEU A 30 -1.37 10.97 9.46
CA LEU A 30 -0.34 10.07 8.95
C LEU A 30 -0.89 8.93 8.09
N GLN A 31 -2.08 8.41 8.42
CA GLN A 31 -2.74 7.39 7.61
C GLN A 31 -3.17 7.95 6.26
N ARG A 32 -3.69 9.19 6.22
CA ARG A 32 -4.03 9.87 4.97
C ARG A 32 -2.81 10.09 4.09
N MET A 33 -1.72 10.59 4.65
CA MET A 33 -0.46 10.78 3.92
C MET A 33 0.08 9.44 3.38
N ALA A 34 0.06 8.39 4.21
CA ALA A 34 0.49 7.05 3.82
C ALA A 34 -0.36 6.47 2.68
N ALA A 35 -1.68 6.53 2.79
CA ALA A 35 -2.60 6.04 1.76
C ALA A 35 -2.43 6.81 0.44
N ALA A 36 -2.34 8.15 0.51
CA ALA A 36 -2.14 8.98 -0.67
C ALA A 36 -0.82 8.67 -1.39
N ALA A 37 0.27 8.51 -0.66
CA ALA A 37 1.57 8.17 -1.25
C ALA A 37 1.60 6.75 -1.86
N ILE A 38 0.94 5.77 -1.23
CA ILE A 38 0.81 4.42 -1.80
C ILE A 38 -0.04 4.44 -3.08
N ARG A 39 -1.12 5.22 -3.10
CA ARG A 39 -1.97 5.42 -4.27
C ARG A 39 -1.21 6.07 -5.43
N ASP A 40 -0.44 7.12 -5.13
CA ASP A 40 0.41 7.82 -6.11
C ASP A 40 1.48 6.90 -6.71
N ALA A 41 1.98 5.94 -5.94
CA ALA A 41 2.89 4.90 -6.44
C ALA A 41 2.19 3.81 -7.29
N GLY A 42 0.86 3.78 -7.30
CA GLY A 42 0.05 2.88 -8.12
C GLY A 42 0.48 1.41 -8.04
N ALA A 43 0.68 0.81 -9.22
CA ALA A 43 1.06 -0.60 -9.35
C ALA A 43 2.50 -0.89 -8.90
N ASP A 44 3.38 0.11 -8.75
CA ASP A 44 4.74 -0.11 -8.24
C ASP A 44 4.78 -0.23 -6.72
N GLY A 45 3.83 0.43 -6.05
CA GLY A 45 3.66 0.39 -4.60
C GLY A 45 4.88 0.87 -3.83
N LEU A 46 4.76 0.87 -2.50
CA LEU A 46 5.83 1.32 -1.61
C LEU A 46 6.02 0.32 -0.48
N THR A 47 7.26 0.05 -0.13
CA THR A 47 7.60 -0.56 1.16
C THR A 47 7.39 0.44 2.29
N ALA A 48 7.31 -0.04 3.53
CA ALA A 48 7.25 0.85 4.70
C ALA A 48 8.47 1.79 4.79
N ASP A 49 9.64 1.31 4.38
CA ASP A 49 10.88 2.08 4.35
C ASP A 49 10.85 3.18 3.27
N GLU A 50 10.41 2.86 2.05
CA GLU A 50 10.28 3.86 0.98
C GLU A 50 9.18 4.87 1.26
N LEU A 51 8.08 4.42 1.87
CA LEU A 51 6.99 5.30 2.28
C LEU A 51 7.46 6.27 3.37
N ALA A 52 8.24 5.79 4.33
CA ALA A 52 8.87 6.62 5.36
C ALA A 52 9.81 7.66 4.74
N ALA A 53 10.69 7.24 3.83
CA ALA A 53 11.59 8.15 3.11
C ALA A 53 10.83 9.19 2.27
N ARG A 54 9.77 8.78 1.56
CA ARG A 54 8.96 9.68 0.71
C ARG A 54 8.19 10.73 1.51
N LEU A 55 7.78 10.39 2.74
CA LEU A 55 7.02 11.29 3.61
C LEU A 55 7.90 12.07 4.60
N ASP A 56 9.22 11.88 4.56
CA ASP A 56 10.18 12.42 5.54
C ASP A 56 9.78 12.09 6.98
N LEU A 57 9.44 10.82 7.21
CA LEU A 57 8.98 10.30 8.51
C LEU A 57 9.78 9.10 8.93
N ASP A 58 9.79 8.83 10.24
CA ASP A 58 10.42 7.63 10.76
C ASP A 58 9.62 6.36 10.41
N ARG A 59 10.32 5.27 10.11
CA ARG A 59 9.73 3.98 9.76
C ARG A 59 8.82 3.43 10.88
N ALA A 60 9.17 3.62 12.15
CA ALA A 60 8.34 3.20 13.28
C ALA A 60 7.03 4.00 13.36
N SER A 61 6.99 5.21 12.79
CA SER A 61 5.75 5.98 12.62
C SER A 61 4.89 5.47 11.46
N ILE A 62 5.48 4.88 10.42
CA ILE A 62 4.76 4.42 9.22
C ILE A 62 4.27 2.97 9.33
N GLN A 63 5.08 2.07 9.89
CA GLN A 63 4.76 0.65 10.01
C GLN A 63 3.38 0.37 10.65
N PRO A 64 3.01 0.95 11.82
CA PRO A 64 1.67 0.77 12.37
C PRO A 64 0.56 1.29 11.44
N ARG A 65 0.80 2.39 10.71
CA ARG A 65 -0.19 3.02 9.81
C ARG A 65 -0.45 2.12 8.60
N THR A 66 0.58 1.51 8.03
CA THR A 66 0.38 0.49 6.96
C THR A 66 -0.43 -0.72 7.45
N SER A 67 -0.22 -1.16 8.70
CA SER A 67 -0.99 -2.26 9.28
C SER A 67 -2.46 -1.88 9.52
N GLU A 68 -2.71 -0.67 10.00
CA GLU A 68 -4.06 -0.13 10.19
C GLU A 68 -4.80 0.06 8.85
N LEU A 69 -4.13 0.63 7.84
CA LEU A 69 -4.69 0.80 6.50
C LEU A 69 -5.01 -0.55 5.85
N LYS A 70 -4.15 -1.57 6.05
CA LYS A 70 -4.43 -2.95 5.62
C LYS A 70 -5.67 -3.51 6.31
N ARG A 71 -5.78 -3.36 7.64
CA ARG A 71 -6.97 -3.81 8.41
C ARG A 71 -8.25 -3.10 7.97
N LYS A 72 -8.16 -1.85 7.55
CA LYS A 72 -9.28 -1.06 6.99
C LYS A 72 -9.60 -1.41 5.53
N GLY A 73 -8.81 -2.28 4.88
CA GLY A 73 -9.01 -2.66 3.48
C GLY A 73 -8.64 -1.56 2.48
N ILE A 74 -7.84 -0.56 2.88
CA ILE A 74 -7.46 0.58 2.02
C ILE A 74 -6.21 0.25 1.20
N ILE A 75 -5.30 -0.55 1.77
CA ILE A 75 -4.10 -1.05 1.09
C ILE A 75 -4.02 -2.57 1.23
N ARG A 76 -3.26 -3.20 0.34
CA ARG A 76 -3.02 -4.64 0.38
C ARG A 76 -1.56 -4.97 0.07
N ASP A 77 -1.15 -6.16 0.50
CA ASP A 77 0.15 -6.73 0.11
C ASP A 77 0.13 -7.00 -1.39
N SER A 78 1.08 -6.45 -2.14
CA SER A 78 1.17 -6.64 -3.58
C SER A 78 1.68 -8.05 -3.96
N GLY A 79 2.06 -8.88 -2.99
CA GLY A 79 2.77 -10.15 -3.20
C GLY A 79 4.26 -10.01 -3.51
N ARG A 80 4.74 -8.78 -3.76
CA ARG A 80 6.15 -8.51 -4.06
C ARG A 80 6.92 -8.17 -2.79
N ARG A 81 8.23 -8.41 -2.85
CA ARG A 81 9.17 -8.02 -1.80
C ARG A 81 10.29 -7.20 -2.41
N ARG A 82 10.68 -6.12 -1.75
CA ARG A 82 11.82 -5.28 -2.14
C ARG A 82 12.81 -5.25 -0.98
N ARG A 83 14.11 -5.27 -1.28
CA ARG A 83 15.14 -5.20 -0.23
C ARG A 83 15.12 -3.82 0.40
N ASN A 84 15.08 -3.77 1.72
CA ASN A 84 15.29 -2.53 2.46
C ASN A 84 16.78 -2.25 2.65
N VAL A 85 17.09 -1.09 3.27
CA VAL A 85 18.46 -0.65 3.56
C VAL A 85 19.26 -1.64 4.41
N SER A 86 18.59 -2.45 5.23
CA SER A 86 19.22 -3.50 6.05
C SER A 86 19.34 -4.84 5.32
N GLY A 87 19.07 -4.89 4.02
CA GLY A 87 19.12 -6.11 3.19
C GLY A 87 17.94 -7.09 3.40
N LYS A 88 16.95 -6.75 4.23
CA LYS A 88 15.79 -7.59 4.52
C LYS A 88 14.70 -7.41 3.46
N ALA A 89 13.95 -8.47 3.19
CA ALA A 89 12.78 -8.43 2.32
C ALA A 89 11.62 -7.68 3.00
N ALA A 90 11.21 -6.54 2.44
CA ALA A 90 10.08 -5.74 2.90
C ALA A 90 8.87 -5.94 1.98
N ILE A 91 7.67 -5.95 2.58
CA ILE A 91 6.40 -6.02 1.85
C ILE A 91 6.24 -4.74 1.03
N VAL A 92 5.89 -4.90 -0.25
CA VAL A 92 5.45 -3.79 -1.10
C VAL A 92 3.94 -3.65 -0.95
N TRP A 93 3.50 -2.50 -0.46
CA TRP A 93 2.09 -2.15 -0.30
C TRP A 93 1.58 -1.44 -1.55
N ILE A 94 0.39 -1.84 -1.99
CA ILE A 94 -0.37 -1.19 -3.06
C ILE A 94 -1.75 -0.82 -2.55
N GLU A 95 -2.43 0.09 -3.26
CA GLU A 95 -3.85 0.35 -3.00
C GLU A 95 -4.65 -0.96 -3.12
N ALA A 96 -5.61 -1.14 -2.22
CA ALA A 96 -6.57 -2.23 -2.36
C ALA A 96 -7.39 -1.99 -3.63
N ALA A 97 -7.76 -3.06 -4.33
CA ALA A 97 -8.71 -3.02 -5.44
C ALA A 97 -10.04 -3.51 -4.91
#